data_AF-E2B6W8-F1
#
_entry.id   AF-E2B6W8-F1
#
_cell.length_a   1.000
_cell.length_b   1.000
_cell.length_c   1.000
_cell.angle_alpha   90.00
_cell.angle_beta   90.00
_cell.angle_gamma   90.00
#
_symmetry.space_group_name_H-M   'P 1'
#
loop_
_entity.id
_entity.type
_entity.pdbx_description
1 polymer ?
#
loop_
_entity_poly.entity_id
_entity_poly.type
_entity_poly.pdbx_seq_one_letter_code
_entity_poly.pdbx_strand_id
1 'polypeptide(L)' 'CFRCLERGHVRERCTSAVVRSDLCYRCGNPGHRAKDCKATSAHCAVCAEAGRPAG' A
#
# COMPACT_ATOMS: atom_id res chain seq x y z
N CYS A 1 -2.15 -8.40 -0.41
CA CYS A 1 -0.85 -8.71 0.18
C CYS A 1 -0.38 -7.59 1.08
N PHE A 2 -0.04 -7.85 2.36
CA PHE A 2 0.49 -6.80 3.26
C PHE A 2 1.94 -6.42 2.95
N ARG A 3 2.63 -7.21 2.10
CA ARG A 3 4.01 -6.94 1.72
C ARG A 3 4.12 -5.97 0.56
N CYS A 4 3.50 -6.28 -0.58
CA CYS A 4 3.57 -5.47 -1.80
C CYS A 4 2.34 -4.60 -2.06
N LEU A 5 1.29 -4.72 -1.23
CA LEU A 5 -0.01 -4.05 -1.35
C LEU A 5 -0.87 -4.46 -2.56
N GLU A 6 -0.43 -5.43 -3.35
CA GLU A 6 -1.21 -5.96 -4.47
C GLU A 6 -2.35 -6.87 -4.01
N ARG A 7 -3.39 -6.98 -4.83
CA ARG A 7 -4.54 -7.87 -4.62
C ARG A 7 -4.27 -9.25 -5.21
N GLY A 8 -5.04 -10.25 -4.78
CA GLY A 8 -4.96 -11.62 -5.32
C GLY A 8 -4.06 -12.59 -4.55
N HIS A 9 -3.26 -12.11 -3.59
CA HIS A 9 -2.47 -12.97 -2.71
C HIS A 9 -2.20 -12.34 -1.33
N VAL A 10 -1.78 -13.18 -0.38
CA VAL A 10 -1.37 -12.80 0.99
C VAL A 10 0.15 -12.77 1.12
N ARG A 11 0.68 -12.26 2.25
CA ARG A 11 2.14 -12.09 2.47
C ARG A 11 2.93 -13.38 2.25
N GLU A 12 2.39 -14.51 2.71
CA GLU A 12 3.04 -15.82 2.61
C GLU A 12 3.18 -16.33 1.17
N ARG A 13 2.31 -15.87 0.26
CA ARG A 13 2.32 -16.21 -1.16
C ARG A 13 2.82 -15.06 -2.03
N CYS A 14 3.48 -14.08 -1.43
CA CYS A 14 3.98 -12.90 -2.14
C CYS A 14 5.32 -13.22 -2.82
N THR A 15 5.31 -13.26 -4.14
CA THR A 15 6.52 -13.37 -4.98
C THR A 15 7.02 -12.03 -5.52
N SER A 16 6.28 -10.95 -5.26
CA SER A 16 6.59 -9.61 -5.73
C SER A 16 7.90 -9.10 -5.08
N ALA A 17 8.82 -8.58 -5.91
CA ALA A 17 10.07 -7.98 -5.45
C ALA A 17 9.86 -6.64 -4.73
N VAL A 18 8.70 -6.01 -4.97
CA VAL A 18 8.40 -4.70 -4.39
C VAL A 18 7.87 -4.85 -2.97
N VAL A 19 8.54 -4.18 -2.04
CA VAL A 19 8.14 -4.13 -0.63
C VAL A 19 7.58 -2.75 -0.34
N ARG A 20 6.33 -2.74 0.10
CA ARG A 20 5.55 -1.56 0.52
C ARG A 20 4.99 -1.76 1.93
N SER A 21 5.64 -2.64 2.71
CA SER A 21 5.19 -3.06 4.05
C SER A 21 5.42 -1.98 5.09
N ASP A 22 6.42 -1.15 4.81
CA ASP A 22 6.89 0.04 5.49
C ASP A 22 6.05 1.27 5.16
N LEU A 23 5.33 1.24 4.04
CA LEU A 23 4.39 2.29 3.63
C LEU A 23 3.05 2.14 4.35
N CYS A 24 2.45 3.27 4.66
CA CYS A 24 1.10 3.33 5.21
C CYS A 24 0.08 2.79 4.19
N TYR A 25 -0.69 1.78 4.57
CA TYR A 25 -1.75 1.17 3.74
C TYR A 25 -2.82 2.16 3.27
N ARG A 26 -2.98 3.29 3.99
CA ARG A 26 -4.01 4.29 3.72
C ARG A 26 -3.51 5.36 2.74
N CYS A 27 -2.29 5.85 2.88
CA CYS A 27 -1.78 6.99 2.09
C CYS A 27 -0.49 6.70 1.29
N GLY A 28 0.11 5.53 1.46
CA GLY A 28 1.34 5.15 0.76
C GLY A 28 2.61 5.84 1.25
N ASN A 29 2.58 6.61 2.34
CA ASN A 29 3.77 7.26 2.90
C ASN A 29 4.44 6.40 4.00
N PRO A 30 5.78 6.38 4.07
CA PRO A 30 6.51 5.72 5.14
C PRO A 30 6.42 6.49 6.47
N GLY A 31 6.85 5.84 7.55
CA GLY A 31 7.03 6.49 8.87
C GLY A 31 5.81 6.45 9.80
N HIS A 32 4.66 5.97 9.33
CA HIS A 32 3.49 5.74 10.17
C HIS A 32 2.63 4.59 9.62
N ARG A 33 1.74 4.07 10.47
CA ARG A 33 0.80 3.00 10.10
C ARG A 33 -0.57 3.62 9.79
N ALA A 34 -1.45 2.85 9.14
CA ALA A 34 -2.81 3.32 8.83
C ALA A 34 -3.62 3.74 10.08
N LYS A 35 -3.28 3.20 11.26
CA LYS A 35 -3.86 3.60 12.55
C LYS A 35 -3.49 5.03 12.94
N ASP A 36 -2.25 5.44 12.67
CA ASP A 36 -1.70 6.76 13.00
C ASP A 36 -1.74 7.71 11.80
N CYS A 37 -2.36 7.27 10.69
CA CYS A 37 -2.42 8.03 9.46
C CYS A 37 -3.41 9.18 9.58
N LYS A 38 -2.89 10.41 9.58
CA LYS A 38 -3.68 11.64 9.56
C LYS A 38 -4.11 12.09 8.16
N ALA A 39 -3.75 11.33 7.12
CA ALA A 39 -4.15 11.65 5.75
C ALA A 39 -5.67 11.50 5.58
N THR A 40 -6.30 12.58 5.11
CA THR A 40 -7.73 12.60 4.78
C THR A 40 -8.04 11.81 3.51
N SER A 41 -7.11 11.80 2.55
CA SER A 41 -7.23 11.05 1.30
C SER A 41 -6.61 9.65 1.41
N ALA A 42 -7.31 8.66 0.88
CA ALA A 42 -6.71 7.36 0.62
C ALA A 42 -5.86 7.46 -0.64
N HIS A 43 -4.63 6.95 -0.58
CA HIS A 43 -3.73 6.89 -1.73
C HIS A 43 -3.13 5.50 -1.78
N CYS A 44 -3.61 4.71 -2.73
CA CYS A 44 -3.14 3.36 -2.96
C CYS A 44 -1.86 3.42 -3.79
N ALA A 45 -0.71 3.08 -3.19
CA ALA A 45 0.58 3.07 -3.89
C ALA A 45 0.58 2.19 -5.15
N VAL A 46 -0.19 1.09 -5.14
CA VAL A 46 -0.34 0.21 -6.32
C VAL A 46 -1.14 0.88 -7.42
N CYS A 47 -2.24 1.56 -7.09
CA CYS A 47 -3.03 2.29 -8.08
C CYS A 47 -2.25 3.49 -8.63
N ALA A 48 -1.52 4.20 -7.78
CA ALA A 48 -0.67 5.33 -8.17
C ALA A 48 0.40 4.90 -9.18
N GLU A 49 1.07 3.77 -8.95
CA GLU A 49 2.04 3.22 -9.89
C GLU A 49 1.38 2.75 -11.20
N ALA A 50 0.13 2.28 -11.14
CA ALA A 50 -0.69 1.96 -12.31
C ALA A 50 -1.34 3.20 -12.98
N GLY A 51 -1.07 4.42 -12.50
CA GLY A 51 -1.68 5.66 -13.03
C GLY A 51 -3.19 5.78 -12.79
N ARG A 52 -3.75 5.04 -11.83
CA ARG A 52 -5.18 5.03 -11.51
C ARG A 52 -5.46 5.86 -10.25
N PRO A 53 -6.49 6.73 -10.27
CA PRO A 53 -6.88 7.47 -9.09
C PRO A 53 -7.39 6.53 -7.99
N ALA A 54 -7.17 6.92 -6.74
CA ALA A 54 -7.80 6.27 -5.60
C ALA A 54 -9.24 6.81 -5.48
N GLY A 55 -10.18 6.12 -6.14
CA GLY A 55 -11.60 6.42 -6.15
C GLY A 55 -12.40 5.14 -6.24
#